data_AF-A0A0F2SHC9-F1
#
_entry.id   AF-A0A0F2SHC9-F1
#
_cell.length_a   1.000
_cell.length_b   1.000
_cell.length_c   1.000
_cell.angle_alpha   90.00
_cell.angle_beta   90.00
_cell.angle_gamma   90.00
#
_symmetry.space_group_name_H-M   'P 1'
#
loop_
_entity.id
_entity.type
_entity.pdbx_description
1 polymer ?
#
loop_
_entity_poly.entity_id
_entity_poly.type
_entity_poly.pdbx_seq_one_letter_code
_entity_poly.pdbx_strand_id
1 'polypeptide(L)'
;MEENLFKPTIQEGQFEATKSYDINKLFYVAFFGGILATIIVSTRNAKWLKITKQTIYLLIGVGIGLLLVKVFLSVAVSNNLILFSTPENLRYLRWGFRILALLLYFGYFQVMKQKYQKHHMLGGQDEPLLKDAVIIIIIIIASIGEFVLLLIGKVIFDYVI
;
A
#
# COMPACT_ATOMS: atom_id res chain seq x y z
N MET A 1 9.73 53.32 -13.25
CA MET A 1 8.34 52.85 -13.28
C MET A 1 8.41 51.33 -13.29
N GLU A 2 8.14 50.73 -12.13
CA GLU A 2 7.76 49.33 -11.89
C GLU A 2 8.43 48.19 -12.69
N GLU A 3 9.69 47.86 -12.38
CA GLU A 3 10.31 46.57 -12.76
C GLU A 3 10.18 45.47 -11.68
N ASN A 4 9.40 45.70 -10.63
CA ASN A 4 9.32 44.81 -9.46
C ASN A 4 7.92 44.20 -9.20
N LEU A 5 6.98 44.27 -10.15
CA LEU A 5 5.61 43.78 -9.96
C LEU A 5 5.40 42.27 -10.23
N PHE A 6 6.43 41.56 -10.70
CA PHE A 6 6.33 40.12 -11.00
C PHE A 6 7.33 39.28 -10.21
N LYS A 7 7.54 39.59 -8.92
CA LYS A 7 8.06 38.56 -8.01
C LYS A 7 6.91 37.66 -7.60
N PRO A 8 6.94 36.35 -7.91
CA PRO A 8 5.96 35.43 -7.34
C PRO A 8 6.02 35.58 -5.82
N THR A 9 4.88 35.90 -5.20
CA THR A 9 4.75 36.10 -3.74
C THR A 9 4.99 34.80 -2.95
N ILE A 10 5.29 33.70 -3.64
CA ILE A 10 5.71 32.44 -3.04
C ILE A 10 7.15 32.65 -2.55
N GLN A 11 7.27 33.09 -1.30
CA GLN A 11 8.53 33.27 -0.62
C GLN A 11 9.34 31.96 -0.65
N GLU A 12 10.45 32.00 -1.38
CA GLU A 12 11.55 31.05 -1.27
C GLU A 12 11.95 30.96 0.22
N GLY A 13 11.44 29.94 0.93
CA GLY A 13 11.78 29.70 2.34
C GLY A 13 10.62 29.40 3.29
N GLN A 14 9.35 29.65 2.91
CA GLN A 14 8.21 29.37 3.81
C GLN A 14 7.45 28.06 3.53
N PHE A 15 7.76 27.37 2.42
CA PHE A 15 7.22 26.05 2.17
C PHE A 15 8.25 24.98 2.51
N GLU A 16 7.96 24.19 3.55
CA GLU A 16 8.73 22.98 3.80
C GLU A 16 8.58 22.05 2.57
N ALA A 17 9.68 21.84 1.85
CA ALA A 17 9.73 20.93 0.72
C ALA A 17 9.10 19.59 1.12
N THR A 18 7.99 19.25 0.47
CA THR A 18 7.32 17.96 0.64
C THR A 18 7.88 17.00 -0.41
N LYS A 19 7.80 15.71 -0.16
CA LYS A 19 8.09 14.68 -1.15
C LYS A 19 6.80 13.96 -1.49
N SER A 20 6.70 13.43 -2.70
CA SER A 20 5.60 12.55 -3.06
C SER A 20 6.07 11.59 -4.14
N TYR A 21 5.53 10.39 -4.12
CA TYR A 21 5.42 9.59 -5.33
C TYR A 21 4.26 10.10 -6.18
N ASP A 22 4.29 9.73 -7.46
CA ASP A 22 3.13 9.83 -8.34
C ASP A 22 1.97 8.98 -7.79
N ILE A 23 0.93 9.67 -7.31
CA ILE A 23 -0.23 9.04 -6.66
C ILE A 23 -1.05 8.16 -7.61
N ASN A 24 -0.94 8.35 -8.93
CA ASN A 24 -1.64 7.50 -9.89
C ASN A 24 -0.94 6.16 -10.02
N LYS A 25 0.39 6.14 -9.94
CA LYS A 25 1.17 4.90 -10.03
C LYS A 25 1.02 3.99 -8.81
N LEU A 26 0.52 4.51 -7.68
CA LEU A 26 0.14 3.70 -6.52
C LEU A 26 -0.98 2.69 -6.83
N PHE A 27 -1.80 2.93 -7.87
CA PHE A 27 -2.76 1.95 -8.37
C PHE A 27 -2.07 0.62 -8.72
N TYR A 28 -0.93 0.66 -9.40
CA TYR A 28 -0.19 -0.54 -9.79
C TYR A 28 0.36 -1.28 -8.56
N VAL A 29 0.79 -0.55 -7.54
CA VAL A 29 1.23 -1.15 -6.26
C VAL A 29 0.08 -1.92 -5.62
N ALA A 30 -1.13 -1.37 -5.63
CA ALA A 30 -2.30 -2.05 -5.08
C ALA A 30 -2.74 -3.24 -5.91
N PHE A 31 -2.72 -3.10 -7.24
CA PHE A 31 -3.12 -4.16 -8.16
C PHE A 31 -2.17 -5.37 -8.10
N PHE A 32 -0.86 -5.14 -8.14
CA PHE A 32 0.15 -6.20 -8.19
C PHE A 32 0.66 -6.63 -6.81
N GLY A 33 0.95 -5.67 -5.93
CA GLY A 33 1.47 -5.93 -4.59
C GLY A 33 0.41 -6.24 -3.53
N GLY A 34 -0.87 -5.97 -3.83
CA GLY A 34 -1.98 -6.25 -2.93
C GLY A 34 -2.01 -5.36 -1.68
N ILE A 35 -2.80 -5.77 -0.68
CA ILE A 35 -3.11 -4.97 0.51
C ILE A 35 -1.85 -4.52 1.26
N LEU A 36 -0.90 -5.43 1.48
CA LEU A 36 0.27 -5.17 2.33
C LEU A 36 1.22 -4.16 1.68
N ALA A 37 1.54 -4.33 0.39
CA ALA A 37 2.33 -3.34 -0.36
C ALA A 37 1.62 -1.98 -0.42
N THR A 38 0.30 -1.98 -0.60
CA THR A 38 -0.51 -0.74 -0.62
C THR A 38 -0.36 0.01 0.69
N ILE A 39 -0.49 -0.66 1.84
CA ILE A 39 -0.35 -0.04 3.16
C ILE A 39 1.03 0.60 3.29
N ILE A 40 2.10 -0.16 3.03
CA ILE A 40 3.47 0.32 3.26
C ILE A 40 3.78 1.54 2.37
N VAL A 41 3.57 1.39 1.07
CA VAL A 41 3.96 2.40 0.09
C VAL A 41 3.07 3.64 0.18
N SER A 42 1.75 3.46 0.32
CA SER A 42 0.81 4.58 0.42
C SER A 42 0.96 5.32 1.76
N THR A 43 1.25 4.61 2.85
CA THR A 43 1.57 5.24 4.15
C THR A 43 2.83 6.08 4.07
N ARG A 44 3.89 5.56 3.44
CA ARG A 44 5.14 6.31 3.24
C ARG A 44 4.86 7.59 2.45
N ASN A 45 4.09 7.48 1.38
CA ASN A 45 3.69 8.64 0.57
C ASN A 45 2.86 9.65 1.37
N ALA A 46 1.86 9.17 2.13
CA ALA A 46 1.01 10.03 2.95
C ALA A 46 1.80 10.76 4.04
N LYS A 47 2.82 10.12 4.62
CA LYS A 47 3.75 10.75 5.57
C LYS A 47 4.58 11.84 4.91
N TRP A 48 5.09 11.62 3.70
CA TRP A 48 5.85 12.64 2.96
C TRP A 48 5.01 13.85 2.55
N LEU A 49 3.74 13.62 2.20
CA LEU A 49 2.74 14.67 1.98
C LEU A 49 2.24 15.31 3.29
N LYS A 50 2.73 14.88 4.45
CA LYS A 50 2.37 15.39 5.79
C LYS A 50 0.87 15.30 6.07
N ILE A 51 0.23 14.21 5.65
CA ILE A 51 -1.15 13.90 6.03
C ILE A 51 -1.23 13.72 7.56
N THR A 52 -2.38 14.06 8.14
CA THR A 52 -2.61 13.95 9.58
C THR A 52 -2.42 12.50 10.05
N LYS A 53 -1.75 12.33 11.20
CA LYS A 53 -1.45 11.01 11.75
C LYS A 53 -2.72 10.19 12.00
N GLN A 54 -3.79 10.83 12.45
CA GLN A 54 -5.09 10.18 12.69
C GLN A 54 -5.64 9.51 11.42
N THR A 55 -5.64 10.21 10.28
CA THR A 55 -6.12 9.65 9.01
C THR A 55 -5.22 8.53 8.51
N ILE A 56 -3.90 8.67 8.66
CA ILE A 56 -2.94 7.61 8.33
C ILE A 56 -3.21 6.36 9.19
N TYR A 57 -3.37 6.51 10.51
CA TYR A 57 -3.65 5.39 11.40
C TYR A 57 -4.98 4.72 11.12
N LEU A 58 -6.01 5.48 10.76
CA LEU A 58 -7.31 4.92 10.34
C LEU A 58 -7.13 4.04 9.10
N LEU A 59 -6.45 4.52 8.07
CA LEU A 59 -6.22 3.76 6.83
C LEU A 59 -5.34 2.52 7.06
N ILE A 60 -4.32 2.64 7.92
CA ILE A 60 -3.51 1.49 8.36
C ILE A 60 -4.40 0.47 9.10
N GLY A 61 -5.24 0.93 10.03
CA GLY A 61 -6.15 0.07 10.79
C GLY A 61 -7.12 -0.70 9.88
N VAL A 62 -7.73 -0.03 8.90
CA VAL A 62 -8.55 -0.67 7.86
C VAL A 62 -7.73 -1.71 7.09
N GLY A 63 -6.52 -1.35 6.66
CA GLY A 63 -5.64 -2.26 5.93
C GLY A 63 -5.26 -3.51 6.74
N ILE A 64 -4.92 -3.35 8.03
CA ILE A 64 -4.63 -4.46 8.94
C ILE A 64 -5.87 -5.33 9.13
N GLY A 65 -7.05 -4.74 9.31
CA GLY A 65 -8.32 -5.48 9.38
C GLY A 65 -8.56 -6.34 8.15
N LEU A 66 -8.34 -5.78 6.94
CA LEU A 66 -8.45 -6.53 5.69
C LEU A 66 -7.42 -7.68 5.60
N LEU A 67 -6.20 -7.48 6.11
CA LEU A 67 -5.19 -8.54 6.17
C LEU A 67 -5.60 -9.66 7.14
N LEU A 68 -6.15 -9.32 8.31
CA LEU A 68 -6.61 -10.32 9.28
C LEU A 68 -7.76 -11.14 8.71
N VAL A 69 -8.74 -10.50 8.08
CA VAL A 69 -9.84 -11.20 7.38
C VAL A 69 -9.30 -12.12 6.29
N LYS A 70 -8.30 -11.66 5.52
CA LYS A 70 -7.64 -12.48 4.49
C LYS A 70 -6.98 -13.71 5.08
N VAL A 71 -6.19 -13.56 6.15
CA VAL A 71 -5.52 -14.67 6.82
C VAL A 71 -6.54 -15.63 7.40
N PHE A 72 -7.54 -15.13 8.11
CA PHE A 72 -8.61 -15.94 8.70
C PHE A 72 -9.33 -16.78 7.65
N LEU A 73 -9.80 -16.17 6.55
CA LEU A 73 -10.46 -16.92 5.47
C LEU A 73 -9.52 -17.92 4.80
N SER A 74 -8.25 -17.57 4.61
CA SER A 74 -7.27 -18.49 4.03
C SER A 74 -7.08 -19.73 4.93
N VAL A 75 -6.95 -19.54 6.24
CA VAL A 75 -6.82 -20.63 7.21
C VAL A 75 -8.11 -21.46 7.29
N ALA A 76 -9.27 -20.81 7.30
CA ALA A 76 -10.56 -21.49 7.37
C ALA A 76 -10.81 -22.39 6.14
N VAL A 77 -10.43 -21.92 4.95
CA VAL A 77 -10.50 -22.73 3.72
C VAL A 77 -9.49 -23.88 3.75
N SER A 78 -8.25 -23.63 4.18
CA SER A 78 -7.23 -24.69 4.28
C SER A 78 -7.60 -25.82 5.25
N ASN A 79 -8.37 -25.52 6.30
CA ASN A 79 -8.85 -26.51 7.27
C ASN A 79 -10.21 -27.14 6.88
N ASN A 80 -10.71 -26.90 5.67
CA ASN A 80 -12.03 -27.34 5.20
C ASN A 80 -13.19 -26.92 6.12
N LEU A 81 -13.01 -25.86 6.92
CA LEU A 81 -14.05 -25.35 7.83
C LEU A 81 -15.20 -24.66 7.07
N ILE A 82 -14.97 -24.32 5.80
CA ILE A 82 -15.94 -23.68 4.93
C ILE A 82 -15.97 -24.43 3.59
N LEU A 83 -17.16 -24.67 3.04
CA LEU A 83 -17.40 -25.37 1.76
C LEU A 83 -16.81 -24.68 0.51
N PHE A 84 -16.01 -23.63 0.67
CA PHE A 84 -15.32 -22.92 -0.42
C PHE A 84 -14.01 -23.60 -0.88
N SER A 85 -13.81 -24.89 -0.57
CA SER A 85 -12.60 -25.63 -0.95
C SER A 85 -12.49 -25.94 -2.45
N THR A 86 -13.50 -25.63 -3.26
CA THR A 86 -13.39 -25.80 -4.72
C THR A 86 -12.42 -24.77 -5.33
N PRO A 87 -11.57 -25.18 -6.30
CA PRO A 87 -10.53 -24.32 -6.87
C PRO A 87 -11.08 -23.05 -7.56
N GLU A 88 -12.32 -23.09 -8.03
CA GLU A 88 -13.04 -21.93 -8.58
C GLU A 88 -13.34 -20.87 -7.50
N ASN A 89 -13.75 -21.28 -6.30
CA ASN A 89 -14.08 -20.38 -5.19
C ASN A 89 -12.84 -19.69 -4.64
N LEU A 90 -11.71 -20.39 -4.58
CA LEU A 90 -10.40 -19.81 -4.25
C LEU A 90 -9.98 -18.70 -5.23
N ARG A 91 -10.32 -18.84 -6.52
CA ARG A 91 -10.04 -17.80 -7.52
C ARG A 91 -10.87 -16.55 -7.26
N TYR A 92 -12.15 -16.69 -6.95
CA TYR A 92 -13.01 -15.54 -6.59
C TYR A 92 -12.50 -14.83 -5.33
N LEU A 93 -12.12 -15.59 -4.31
CA LEU A 93 -11.55 -15.02 -3.07
C LEU A 93 -10.29 -14.19 -3.36
N ARG A 94 -9.38 -14.72 -4.20
CA ARG A 94 -8.15 -14.02 -4.60
C ARG A 94 -8.43 -12.70 -5.33
N TRP A 95 -9.38 -12.71 -6.26
CA TRP A 95 -9.79 -11.49 -6.97
C TRP A 95 -10.53 -10.51 -6.07
N GLY A 96 -11.36 -10.99 -5.15
CA GLY A 96 -12.00 -10.17 -4.13
C GLY A 96 -10.99 -9.38 -3.29
N PHE A 97 -9.93 -10.03 -2.83
CA PHE A 97 -8.86 -9.32 -2.09
C PHE A 97 -8.05 -8.35 -2.94
N ARG A 98 -7.94 -8.56 -4.26
CA ARG A 98 -7.35 -7.55 -5.16
C ARG A 98 -8.25 -6.32 -5.27
N ILE A 99 -9.56 -6.52 -5.41
CA ILE A 99 -10.52 -5.42 -5.43
C ILE A 99 -10.47 -4.65 -4.11
N LEU A 100 -10.41 -5.33 -2.97
CA LEU A 100 -10.26 -4.69 -1.66
C LEU A 100 -8.95 -3.89 -1.54
N ALA A 101 -7.85 -4.38 -2.12
CA ALA A 101 -6.60 -3.61 -2.18
C ALA A 101 -6.75 -2.33 -3.01
N LEU A 102 -7.45 -2.40 -4.15
CA LEU A 102 -7.75 -1.23 -4.97
C LEU A 102 -8.66 -0.22 -4.26
N LEU A 103 -9.65 -0.69 -3.51
CA LEU A 103 -10.50 0.16 -2.67
C LEU A 103 -9.68 0.84 -1.56
N LEU A 104 -8.74 0.12 -0.94
CA LEU A 104 -7.83 0.69 0.03
C LEU A 104 -6.94 1.77 -0.61
N TYR A 105 -6.40 1.51 -1.80
CA TYR A 105 -5.70 2.52 -2.60
C TYR A 105 -6.58 3.74 -2.84
N PHE A 106 -7.83 3.56 -3.22
CA PHE A 106 -8.75 4.67 -3.48
C PHE A 106 -8.96 5.53 -2.21
N GLY A 107 -9.06 4.90 -1.04
CA GLY A 107 -9.09 5.60 0.24
C GLY A 107 -7.84 6.45 0.48
N TYR A 108 -6.65 5.89 0.25
CA TYR A 108 -5.39 6.64 0.31
C TYR A 108 -5.35 7.78 -0.72
N PHE A 109 -5.76 7.52 -1.95
CA PHE A 109 -5.77 8.48 -3.05
C PHE A 109 -6.64 9.69 -2.71
N GLN A 110 -7.86 9.47 -2.23
CA GLN A 110 -8.78 10.55 -1.87
C GLN A 110 -8.19 11.46 -0.78
N VAL A 111 -7.54 10.87 0.22
CA VAL A 111 -6.90 11.62 1.31
C VAL A 111 -5.68 12.41 0.83
N MET A 112 -4.86 11.82 -0.04
CA MET A 112 -3.63 12.46 -0.52
C MET A 112 -3.87 13.50 -1.63
N LYS A 113 -4.94 13.36 -2.42
CA LYS A 113 -5.20 14.17 -3.63
C LYS A 113 -5.06 15.68 -3.38
N GLN A 114 -5.65 16.19 -2.29
CA GLN A 114 -5.60 17.62 -1.97
C GLN A 114 -4.18 18.13 -1.69
N LYS A 115 -3.39 17.37 -0.92
CA LYS A 115 -2.01 17.76 -0.58
C LYS A 115 -1.06 17.55 -1.75
N TYR A 116 -1.29 16.51 -2.55
CA TYR A 116 -0.54 16.25 -3.77
C TYR A 116 -0.71 17.36 -4.82
N GLN A 117 -1.92 17.86 -5.03
CA GLN A 117 -2.16 19.00 -5.92
C GLN A 117 -1.40 20.25 -5.49
N LYS A 118 -1.41 20.56 -4.18
CA LYS A 118 -0.63 21.67 -3.63
C LYS A 118 0.88 21.47 -3.82
N HIS A 119 1.38 20.26 -3.62
CA HIS A 119 2.79 19.93 -3.86
C HIS A 119 3.22 20.21 -5.31
N HIS A 120 2.42 19.79 -6.29
CA HIS A 120 2.68 20.04 -7.71
C HIS A 120 2.57 21.53 -8.10
N MET A 121 1.58 22.24 -7.57
CA MET A 121 1.42 23.69 -7.82
C MET A 121 2.61 24.52 -7.34
N LEU A 122 3.36 24.01 -6.36
CA LEU A 122 4.54 24.66 -5.79
C LEU A 122 5.85 24.22 -6.45
N GLY A 123 5.78 23.52 -7.60
CA GLY A 123 6.95 23.03 -8.32
C GLY A 123 7.62 21.80 -7.69
N GLY A 124 6.91 21.08 -6.81
CA GLY A 124 7.37 19.82 -6.25
C GLY A 124 7.52 18.74 -7.33
N GLN A 125 8.64 18.00 -7.29
CA GLN A 125 8.90 16.88 -8.20
C GLN A 125 8.56 15.54 -7.54
N ASP A 126 8.02 14.62 -8.34
CA ASP A 126 7.68 13.28 -7.88
C ASP A 126 8.93 12.37 -7.81
N GLU A 127 9.05 11.65 -6.70
CA GLU A 127 10.08 10.63 -6.50
C GLU A 127 9.75 9.35 -7.31
N PRO A 128 10.77 8.58 -7.77
CA PRO A 128 10.55 7.40 -8.59
C PRO A 128 9.95 6.25 -7.78
N LEU A 129 8.64 6.01 -7.96
CA LEU A 129 7.90 4.97 -7.23
C LEU A 129 8.36 3.54 -7.55
N LEU A 130 8.71 3.26 -8.81
CA LEU A 130 8.89 1.88 -9.29
C LEU A 130 10.01 1.13 -8.55
N LYS A 131 11.13 1.80 -8.27
CA LYS A 131 12.26 1.16 -7.58
C LYS A 131 11.86 0.73 -6.17
N ASP A 132 11.28 1.65 -5.41
CA ASP A 132 10.87 1.40 -4.03
C ASP A 132 9.74 0.35 -3.96
N ALA A 133 8.76 0.45 -4.86
CA ALA A 133 7.64 -0.48 -4.90
C ALA A 133 8.09 -1.91 -5.24
N VAL A 134 8.97 -2.09 -6.23
CA VAL A 134 9.48 -3.41 -6.62
C VAL A 134 10.27 -4.05 -5.48
N ILE A 135 11.15 -3.29 -4.83
CA ILE A 135 11.93 -3.79 -3.68
C ILE A 135 10.99 -4.27 -2.57
N ILE A 136 9.99 -3.46 -2.21
CA ILE A 136 9.02 -3.82 -1.17
C ILE A 136 8.23 -5.08 -1.55
N ILE A 137 7.78 -5.20 -2.80
CA ILE A 137 7.05 -6.38 -3.27
C ILE A 137 7.94 -7.64 -3.19
N ILE A 138 9.20 -7.55 -3.61
CA ILE A 138 10.16 -8.65 -3.53
C ILE A 138 10.37 -9.08 -2.07
N ILE A 139 10.58 -8.12 -1.16
CA ILE A 139 10.75 -8.41 0.28
C ILE A 139 9.53 -9.13 0.83
N ILE A 140 8.31 -8.67 0.51
CA ILE A 140 7.06 -9.30 0.97
C ILE A 140 6.97 -10.75 0.47
N ILE A 141 7.28 -10.99 -0.81
CA ILE A 141 7.24 -12.34 -1.39
C ILE A 141 8.28 -13.24 -0.71
N ALA A 142 9.51 -12.74 -0.49
CA ALA A 142 10.57 -13.47 0.18
C ALA A 142 10.18 -13.84 1.63
N SER A 143 9.64 -12.89 2.40
CA SER A 143 9.20 -13.14 3.78
C SER A 143 8.07 -14.16 3.87
N ILE A 144 7.10 -14.13 2.93
CA ILE A 144 6.04 -15.14 2.89
C ILE A 144 6.61 -16.51 2.49
N GLY A 145 7.54 -16.56 1.53
CA GLY A 145 8.18 -17.80 1.09
C GLY A 145 8.97 -18.49 2.22
N GLU A 146 9.73 -17.72 2.99
CA GLU A 146 10.46 -18.23 4.16
C GLU A 146 9.51 -18.81 5.22
N PHE A 147 8.41 -18.12 5.52
CA PHE A 147 7.40 -18.61 6.44
C PHE A 147 6.75 -19.93 5.99
N VAL A 148 6.49 -20.08 4.69
CA VAL A 148 5.95 -21.33 4.12
C VAL A 148 6.98 -22.47 4.22
N LEU A 149 8.26 -22.20 3.94
CA LEU A 149 9.33 -23.18 4.07
C LEU A 149 9.48 -23.68 5.51
N LEU A 150 9.40 -22.79 6.50
CA LEU A 150 9.43 -23.16 7.92
C LEU A 150 8.25 -24.04 8.32
N LEU A 151 7.04 -23.75 7.81
CA LEU A 151 5.86 -24.58 8.06
C LEU A 151 6.00 -25.97 7.45
N ILE A 152 6.50 -26.09 6.22
CA ILE A 152 6.74 -27.38 5.57
C ILE A 152 7.81 -28.17 6.34
N GLY A 153 8.91 -27.52 6.72
CA GLY A 153 9.98 -28.14 7.50
C GLY A 153 9.47 -28.68 8.84
N LYS A 154 8.61 -27.94 9.54
CA LYS A 154 7.96 -28.42 10.77
C LYS A 154 7.11 -29.66 10.53
N VAL A 155 6.25 -29.64 9.50
CA VAL A 155 5.39 -30.80 9.17
C VAL A 155 6.22 -32.03 8.82
N ILE A 156 7.30 -31.89 8.05
CA ILE A 156 8.19 -33.02 7.73
C ILE A 156 8.87 -33.55 9.00
N PHE A 157 9.37 -32.67 9.86
CA PHE A 157 10.00 -33.06 11.12
C PHE A 157 9.04 -33.85 12.02
N ASP A 158 7.79 -33.37 12.18
CA ASP A 158 6.77 -34.03 13.01
C ASP A 158 6.29 -35.39 12.44
N TYR A 159 6.52 -35.69 11.15
CA TYR A 159 6.15 -36.96 10.50
C TYR A 159 7.30 -37.96 10.33
N VAL A 160 8.55 -37.49 10.39
CA VAL A 160 9.75 -38.30 10.09
C VAL A 160 10.51 -38.72 11.35
N ILE A 161 10.35 -38.00 12.46
CA ILE A 161 10.99 -38.28 13.76
C ILE A 161 9.90 -38.57 14.80
#